data_AF-A0A968B1K5-F1
#
_entry.id   AF-A0A968B1K5-F1
#
_cell.length_a   1.000
_cell.length_b   1.000
_cell.length_c   1.000
_cell.angle_alpha   90.00
_cell.angle_beta   90.00
_cell.angle_gamma   90.00
#
_symmetry.space_group_name_H-M   'P 1'
#
loop_
_entity.id
_entity.type
_entity.pdbx_description
1 polymer ?
#
loop_
_entity_poly.entity_id
_entity_poly.type
_entity_poly.pdbx_seq_one_letter_code
_entity_poly.pdbx_strand_id
1 'polypeptide(L)'
;MYQSAKYLLIFVLILPLFVGISPADADIYRYVDANGKVHFTDTPTHNRWDMYLKETPVAGSNSVSYLDIIRRHANFYQLEEALVKAVIKVESDYRPRVVSKKGAQGLMQLIPET
;
A
#
# COMPACT_ATOMS: atom_id res chain seq x y z
N MET A 1 31.55 31.34 27.19
CA MET A 1 31.79 31.70 25.78
C MET A 1 32.20 30.50 24.89
N TYR A 2 32.66 29.37 25.44
CA TYR A 2 33.11 28.20 24.66
C TYR A 2 32.00 27.20 24.30
N GLN A 3 30.90 27.17 25.08
CA GLN A 3 29.77 26.24 24.88
C GLN A 3 28.97 26.56 23.61
N SER A 4 28.72 27.86 23.35
CA SER A 4 27.95 28.35 22.20
C SER A 4 28.67 28.12 20.86
N ALA A 5 30.00 28.20 20.84
CA ALA A 5 30.81 27.94 19.65
C ALA A 5 30.79 26.45 19.22
N LYS A 6 30.65 25.51 20.18
CA LYS A 6 30.54 24.07 19.89
C LYS A 6 29.22 23.71 19.22
N TYR A 7 28.11 24.26 19.69
CA TYR A 7 26.82 24.04 19.04
C TYR A 7 26.75 24.69 17.66
N LEU A 8 27.40 25.85 17.47
CA LEU A 8 27.47 26.52 16.17
C LEU A 8 28.29 25.70 15.15
N LEU A 9 29.40 25.08 15.57
CA LEU A 9 30.18 24.16 14.72
C LEU A 9 29.41 22.89 14.36
N ILE A 10 28.68 22.30 15.32
CA ILE A 10 27.83 21.11 15.06
C ILE A 10 26.72 21.46 14.07
N PHE A 11 26.10 22.63 14.22
CA PHE A 11 25.01 23.07 13.33
C PHE A 11 25.49 23.27 11.89
N VAL A 12 26.67 23.88 11.70
CA VAL A 12 27.28 24.08 10.36
C VAL A 12 27.66 22.77 9.68
N LEU A 13 28.05 21.75 10.46
CA LEU A 13 28.48 20.46 9.92
C LEU A 13 27.29 19.54 9.54
N ILE A 14 26.14 19.71 10.19
CA ILE A 14 24.91 18.93 9.91
C ILE A 14 24.02 19.59 8.85
N LEU A 15 24.09 20.92 8.70
CA LEU A 15 23.28 21.69 7.73
C LEU A 15 23.34 21.16 6.27
N PRO A 16 24.49 20.74 5.71
CA PRO A 16 24.53 20.24 4.34
C PRO A 16 24.00 18.81 4.17
N LEU A 17 23.73 18.03 5.23
CA LEU A 17 23.16 16.68 5.10
C LEU A 17 21.68 16.67 4.69
N PHE A 18 20.99 17.81 4.72
CA PHE A 18 19.56 17.91 4.40
C PHE A 18 19.25 18.42 2.98
N VAL A 19 20.25 18.74 2.15
CA VAL A 19 20.06 19.38 0.83
C VAL A 19 19.83 18.37 -0.32
N GLY A 20 19.63 17.09 -0.03
CA GLY A 20 19.62 16.01 -1.04
C GLY A 20 18.29 15.34 -1.35
N ILE A 21 17.15 15.79 -0.80
CA ILE A 21 15.86 15.13 -1.02
C ILE A 21 15.18 15.74 -2.25
N SER A 22 15.59 15.31 -3.46
CA SER A 22 14.78 15.53 -4.65
C SER A 22 13.62 14.52 -4.65
N PRO A 23 12.38 14.95 -4.96
CA PRO A 23 11.30 13.99 -5.22
C PRO A 23 11.70 13.13 -6.42
N ALA A 24 11.65 11.81 -6.26
CA ALA A 24 11.77 10.88 -7.37
C ALA A 24 10.35 10.53 -7.84
N ASP A 25 10.02 10.90 -9.07
CA ASP A 25 8.77 10.51 -9.71
C ASP A 25 8.86 9.04 -10.16
N ALA A 26 7.90 8.21 -9.75
CA ALA A 26 7.90 6.74 -9.96
C ALA A 26 6.88 6.27 -11.01
N ASP A 27 6.51 7.14 -11.95
CA ASP A 27 5.51 6.81 -12.97
C ASP A 27 6.03 5.74 -13.95
N ILE A 28 5.21 4.71 -14.21
CA ILE A 28 5.54 3.62 -15.15
C ILE A 28 4.87 3.88 -16.50
N TYR A 29 5.69 3.92 -17.56
CA TYR A 29 5.26 4.12 -18.94
C TYR A 29 5.21 2.80 -19.71
N ARG A 30 4.27 2.66 -20.64
CA ARG A 30 4.13 1.47 -21.48
C ARG A 30 4.10 1.84 -22.96
N TYR A 31 4.73 1.02 -23.78
CA TYR A 31 4.63 1.09 -25.24
C TYR A 31 4.38 -0.32 -25.81
N VAL A 32 3.55 -0.40 -26.84
CA VAL A 32 3.31 -1.65 -27.58
C VAL A 32 3.95 -1.50 -28.95
N ASP A 33 4.87 -2.41 -29.29
CA ASP A 33 5.53 -2.38 -30.59
C ASP A 33 4.62 -2.92 -31.72
N ALA A 34 5.08 -2.77 -32.97
CA ALA A 34 4.35 -3.22 -34.16
C ALA A 34 4.08 -4.73 -34.19
N ASN A 35 4.79 -5.53 -33.37
CA ASN A 35 4.60 -6.97 -33.25
C ASN A 35 3.69 -7.34 -32.06
N GLY A 36 3.11 -6.34 -31.38
CA GLY A 36 2.22 -6.54 -30.24
C GLY A 36 2.93 -6.80 -28.91
N LYS A 37 4.26 -6.66 -28.84
CA LYS A 37 5.00 -6.88 -27.58
C LYS A 37 4.94 -5.62 -26.70
N VAL A 38 4.64 -5.83 -25.43
CA VAL A 38 4.53 -4.77 -24.43
C VAL A 38 5.90 -4.47 -23.81
N HIS A 39 6.28 -3.19 -23.79
CA HIS A 39 7.50 -2.67 -23.17
C HIS A 39 7.13 -1.72 -22.03
N PHE A 40 7.85 -1.80 -20.90
CA PHE A 40 7.67 -0.95 -19.72
C PHE A 40 8.96 -0.16 -19.42
N THR A 41 8.86 1.11 -19.03
CA THR A 41 10.01 1.95 -18.67
C THR A 41 9.66 2.99 -17.59
N ASP A 42 10.67 3.35 -16.79
CA ASP A 42 10.66 4.42 -15.79
C ASP A 42 11.14 5.77 -16.37
N THR A 43 11.74 5.78 -17.57
CA THR A 43 12.36 6.95 -18.19
C THR A 43 11.98 7.05 -19.67
N PRO A 44 10.85 7.71 -20.00
CA PRO A 44 10.40 7.82 -21.38
C PRO A 44 11.33 8.73 -22.19
N THR A 45 12.04 8.16 -23.16
CA THR A 45 13.07 8.85 -23.96
C THR A 45 12.54 9.56 -25.22
N HIS A 46 11.24 9.44 -25.55
CA HIS A 46 10.65 9.91 -26.82
C HIS A 46 9.12 10.12 -26.69
N ASN A 47 8.46 10.89 -27.57
CA ASN A 47 7.02 11.24 -27.48
C ASN A 47 6.03 10.11 -27.88
N ARG A 48 6.38 8.83 -27.72
CA ARG A 48 5.54 7.67 -28.14
C ARG A 48 5.12 6.75 -26.99
N TRP A 49 5.09 7.26 -25.76
CA TRP A 49 4.68 6.47 -24.59
C TRP A 49 3.26 6.84 -24.21
N ASP A 50 2.39 5.83 -24.14
CA ASP A 50 1.11 5.98 -23.47
C ASP A 50 1.37 5.84 -21.96
N MET A 51 0.97 6.85 -21.20
CA MET A 51 1.05 6.83 -19.75
C MET A 51 0.21 5.65 -19.23
N TYR A 52 0.85 4.65 -18.61
CA TYR A 52 0.18 3.41 -18.21
C TYR A 52 -0.24 3.41 -16.75
N LEU A 53 0.60 3.93 -15.87
CA LEU A 53 0.30 4.03 -14.45
C LEU A 53 0.84 5.35 -13.90
N LYS A 54 -0.08 6.23 -13.51
CA LYS A 54 0.24 7.39 -12.68
C LYS A 54 0.23 6.94 -11.23
N GLU A 55 1.34 7.02 -10.52
CA GLU A 55 1.34 6.83 -9.06
C GLU A 55 0.84 8.10 -8.37
N THR A 56 -0.36 8.57 -8.72
CA THR A 56 -1.13 9.33 -7.74
C THR A 56 -1.41 8.37 -6.58
N PRO A 57 -1.16 8.73 -5.30
CA PRO A 57 -1.73 7.98 -4.19
C PRO A 57 -3.24 8.06 -4.40
N VAL A 58 -3.82 6.99 -4.94
CA VAL A 58 -5.16 7.04 -5.48
C VAL A 58 -6.08 7.25 -4.29
N ALA A 59 -6.58 8.47 -4.12
CA ALA A 59 -7.70 8.82 -3.22
C ALA A 59 -9.03 8.22 -3.72
N GLY A 60 -8.94 7.04 -4.34
CA GLY A 60 -9.94 6.32 -5.11
C GLY A 60 -9.36 4.99 -5.58
N SER A 61 -8.47 4.38 -4.79
CA SER A 61 -8.16 2.96 -4.93
C SER A 61 -9.49 2.25 -5.02
N ASN A 62 -9.67 1.38 -6.01
CA ASN A 62 -10.67 0.31 -5.98
C ASN A 62 -10.30 -0.68 -4.84
N SER A 63 -10.04 -0.17 -3.63
CA SER A 63 -9.97 -0.93 -2.41
C SER A 63 -11.36 -1.47 -2.22
N VAL A 64 -11.56 -2.71 -2.67
CA VAL A 64 -12.78 -3.47 -2.37
C VAL A 64 -12.91 -3.41 -0.85
N SER A 65 -13.93 -2.70 -0.39
CA SER A 65 -14.15 -2.55 1.04
C SER A 65 -14.40 -3.93 1.62
N TYR A 66 -13.82 -4.23 2.78
CA TYR A 66 -14.15 -5.48 3.49
C TYR A 66 -15.66 -5.61 3.70
N LEU A 67 -16.39 -4.51 3.79
CA LEU A 67 -17.85 -4.51 3.88
C LEU A 67 -18.51 -5.12 2.63
N ASP A 68 -17.96 -4.91 1.44
CA ASP A 68 -18.51 -5.49 0.20
C ASP A 68 -18.20 -6.99 0.10
N ILE A 69 -17.02 -7.41 0.56
CA ILE A 69 -16.64 -8.82 0.67
C ILE A 69 -17.56 -9.52 1.68
N ILE A 70 -17.74 -8.93 2.86
CA ILE A 70 -18.61 -9.44 3.92
C ILE A 70 -20.04 -9.58 3.41
N ARG A 71 -20.61 -8.53 2.79
CA ARG A 71 -21.97 -8.58 2.24
C ARG A 71 -22.13 -9.68 1.19
N ARG A 72 -21.18 -9.78 0.25
CA ARG A 72 -21.22 -10.78 -0.82
C ARG A 72 -21.23 -12.20 -0.26
N HIS A 73 -20.32 -12.51 0.66
CA HIS A 73 -20.21 -13.85 1.23
C HIS A 73 -21.33 -14.15 2.24
N ALA A 74 -21.79 -13.16 3.02
CA ALA A 74 -22.95 -13.31 3.88
C ALA A 74 -24.18 -13.71 3.05
N ASN A 75 -24.45 -13.03 1.93
CA ASN A 75 -25.56 -13.38 1.04
C ASN A 75 -25.37 -14.77 0.41
N PHE A 76 -24.17 -15.07 -0.12
CA PHE A 76 -23.89 -16.36 -0.74
C PHE A 76 -24.12 -17.55 0.22
N TYR A 77 -23.73 -17.42 1.48
CA TYR A 77 -23.92 -18.44 2.51
C TYR A 77 -25.24 -18.31 3.28
N GLN A 78 -26.13 -17.39 2.87
CA GLN A 78 -27.42 -17.13 3.54
C GLN A 78 -27.27 -16.81 5.04
N LEU A 79 -26.19 -16.11 5.39
CA LEU A 79 -25.92 -15.60 6.73
C LEU A 79 -26.34 -14.14 6.84
N GLU A 80 -26.74 -13.73 8.04
CA GLU A 80 -26.96 -12.32 8.33
C GLU A 80 -25.62 -11.55 8.30
N GLU A 81 -25.56 -10.43 7.58
CA GLU A 81 -24.35 -9.60 7.50
C GLU A 81 -23.86 -9.15 8.88
N ALA A 82 -24.80 -8.88 9.80
CA ALA A 82 -24.50 -8.50 11.18
C ALA A 82 -23.77 -9.60 11.96
N LEU A 83 -24.12 -10.87 11.73
CA LEU A 83 -23.44 -12.00 12.36
C LEU A 83 -21.98 -12.09 11.91
N VAL A 84 -21.72 -12.00 10.61
CA VAL A 84 -20.36 -12.06 10.06
C VAL A 84 -19.51 -10.89 10.59
N LYS A 85 -20.09 -9.68 10.64
CA LYS A 85 -19.43 -8.51 11.24
C LYS A 85 -19.12 -8.69 12.72
N ALA A 86 -20.04 -9.28 13.49
CA ALA A 86 -19.85 -9.54 14.91
C ALA A 86 -18.70 -10.53 15.15
N VAL A 87 -18.66 -11.61 14.37
CA VAL A 87 -17.56 -12.59 14.43
C VAL A 87 -16.22 -11.91 14.09
N ILE A 88 -16.13 -11.19 12.97
CA ILE A 88 -14.89 -10.49 12.59
C ILE A 88 -14.43 -9.49 13.66
N LYS A 89 -15.37 -8.76 14.28
CA LYS A 89 -15.09 -7.81 15.36
C LYS A 89 -14.46 -8.51 16.57
N VAL A 90 -15.01 -9.66 16.96
CA VAL A 90 -14.52 -10.45 18.11
C VAL A 90 -13.18 -11.12 17.80
N GLU A 91 -13.01 -11.68 16.60
CA GLU A 91 -11.84 -12.49 16.26
C GLU A 91 -10.58 -11.67 15.95
N SER A 92 -10.72 -10.54 15.26
CA SER A 92 -9.55 -9.78 14.78
C SER A 92 -9.67 -8.27 14.89
N ASP A 93 -10.85 -7.74 15.23
CA ASP A 93 -11.18 -6.33 15.10
C ASP A 93 -10.85 -5.76 13.70
N TYR A 94 -11.27 -6.48 12.66
CA TYR A 94 -11.04 -6.13 11.25
C TYR A 94 -9.56 -6.03 10.83
N ARG A 95 -8.66 -6.73 11.53
CA ARG A 95 -7.23 -6.77 11.19
C ARG A 95 -6.91 -8.00 10.31
N PRO A 96 -6.73 -7.84 8.98
CA PRO A 96 -6.61 -8.96 8.04
C PRO A 96 -5.30 -9.75 8.13
N ARG A 97 -4.29 -9.23 8.85
CA ARG A 97 -2.95 -9.83 8.97
C ARG A 97 -2.69 -10.44 10.36
N VAL A 98 -3.72 -10.62 11.17
CA VAL A 98 -3.58 -11.23 12.51
C VAL A 98 -3.35 -12.73 12.37
N VAL A 99 -2.34 -13.22 13.09
CA VAL A 99 -2.06 -14.65 13.25
C VAL A 99 -1.99 -14.96 14.75
N SER A 100 -2.74 -15.95 15.20
CA SER A 100 -2.74 -16.37 16.61
C SER A 100 -1.57 -17.32 16.92
N LYS A 101 -1.30 -17.55 18.21
CA LYS A 101 -0.31 -18.55 18.67
C LYS A 101 -0.62 -19.97 18.19
N LYS A 102 -1.90 -20.27 17.90
CA LYS A 102 -2.36 -21.56 17.42
C LYS A 102 -2.44 -21.64 15.88
N GLY A 103 -1.96 -20.60 15.18
CA GLY A 103 -1.94 -20.57 13.72
C GLY A 103 -3.25 -20.16 13.06
N ALA A 104 -4.22 -19.64 13.82
CA ALA A 104 -5.45 -19.07 13.26
C ALA A 104 -5.14 -17.75 12.52
N GLN A 105 -5.76 -17.48 11.37
CA GLN A 105 -5.36 -16.41 10.46
C GLN A 105 -6.51 -15.52 9.98
N GLY A 106 -6.20 -14.25 9.78
CA GLY A 106 -7.04 -13.30 9.06
C GLY A 106 -8.23 -12.76 9.85
N LEU A 107 -9.22 -12.25 9.11
CA LEU A 107 -10.36 -11.50 9.66
C LEU A 107 -11.24 -12.31 10.62
N MET A 108 -11.40 -13.60 10.34
CA MET A 108 -12.24 -14.52 11.12
C MET A 108 -11.41 -15.57 11.87
N GLN A 109 -10.07 -15.42 11.91
CA GLN A 109 -9.16 -16.35 12.60
C GLN A 109 -9.43 -17.82 12.23
N LEU A 110 -9.46 -18.12 10.93
CA LEU A 110 -9.62 -19.50 10.43
C LEU A 110 -8.30 -20.28 10.56
N ILE A 111 -8.36 -21.58 10.82
CA ILE A 111 -7.19 -22.46 10.85
C ILE A 111 -7.11 -23.18 9.48
N PRO A 112 -6.02 -23.03 8.71
CA PRO A 112 -5.97 -23.54 7.33
C PRO A 112 -6.01 -25.07 7.18
N GLU A 113 -5.58 -25.81 8.20
CA GLU A 113 -5.39 -27.27 8.15
C GLU A 113 -6.49 -28.07 8.85
N THR A 114 -7.53 -27.39 9.34
CA THR A 114 -8.67 -28.04 10.03
C THR A 114 -9.77 -28.44 9.08
#